data_AF-A0A350PKJ2-F1
#
_entry.id   AF-A0A350PKJ2-F1
#
_cell.length_a   1.000
_cell.length_b   1.000
_cell.length_c   1.000
_cell.angle_alpha   90.00
_cell.angle_beta   90.00
_cell.angle_gamma   90.00
#
_symmetry.space_group_name_H-M   'P 1'
#
loop_
_entity.id
_entity.type
_entity.pdbx_description
1 polymer ?
#
loop_
_entity_poly.entity_id
_entity_poly.type
_entity_poly.pdbx_seq_one_letter_code
_entity_poly.pdbx_strand_id
1 'polypeptide(L)'
;LIYKNIYNNLNHINKSKGTVKAIRNLLRCYGVDDDLFNFNVYANNAEYALQDDFKNSSIKYDSLDLTPFADAENSEGVIFNFLESGNSNSSPYISGSTDDYVAFTVEANAVFPKTPPTYQDSINLTSPAIVTASVFGVREANFTDQTTVIAPDAADISIRAVKDDNTAKFQLSSSMGVLLESERFYDVYDNSRWSLSARVKYDLDSFKDISGAGYKIEFNGYNYEQDILQNSFTLTASLGAVDGAAFIGADKRVYAGAEKQNITGSLTHRANMKLLNVLAWADYLEDEELKAHARDITSFGRKEAYDNTFTFSPSFDEIYIPKFDTLALNWGFNIVTSSDGLGEFTVPDLSSGSISSVSKYGNYSKIVG
;
A
#
# COMPACT_ATOMS: atom_id res chain seq x y z
N LEU A 1 35.67 -17.59 26.96
CA LEU A 1 34.33 -17.04 26.69
C LEU A 1 33.52 -17.96 25.77
N ILE A 2 34.02 -18.29 24.57
CA ILE A 2 33.34 -19.19 23.60
C ILE A 2 32.94 -20.56 24.19
N TYR A 3 33.86 -21.29 24.82
CA TYR A 3 33.54 -22.59 25.43
C TYR A 3 32.47 -22.54 26.54
N LYS A 4 32.38 -21.41 27.25
CA LYS A 4 31.35 -21.19 28.29
C LYS A 4 29.98 -20.95 27.66
N ASN A 5 29.93 -20.24 26.53
CA ASN A 5 28.70 -20.03 25.76
C ASN A 5 28.18 -21.33 25.15
N ILE A 6 29.07 -22.17 24.61
CA ILE A 6 28.73 -23.51 24.08
C ILE A 6 28.21 -24.40 25.21
N TYR A 7 28.89 -24.43 26.36
CA TYR A 7 28.47 -25.24 27.51
C TYR A 7 27.08 -24.82 28.04
N ASN A 8 26.83 -23.51 28.13
CA ASN A 8 25.53 -22.99 28.58
C ASN A 8 24.38 -23.34 27.61
N ASN A 9 24.64 -23.40 26.30
CA ASN A 9 23.63 -23.71 25.28
C ASN A 9 23.62 -25.19 24.85
N LEU A 10 24.43 -26.04 25.47
CA LEU A 10 24.66 -27.43 25.05
C LEU A 10 23.35 -28.25 24.99
N ASN A 11 22.46 -28.04 25.96
CA ASN A 11 21.17 -28.74 26.02
C ASN A 11 20.27 -28.38 24.83
N HIS A 12 20.22 -27.11 24.44
CA HIS A 12 19.47 -26.66 23.26
C HIS A 12 20.10 -27.16 21.95
N ILE A 13 21.43 -27.14 21.84
CA ILE A 13 22.14 -27.69 20.68
C ILE A 13 21.85 -29.20 20.55
N ASN A 14 21.91 -29.95 21.65
CA ASN A 14 21.66 -31.38 21.64
C ASN A 14 20.21 -31.75 21.30
N LYS A 15 19.22 -31.00 21.82
CA LYS A 15 17.79 -31.20 21.49
C LYS A 15 17.46 -30.93 20.03
N SER A 16 18.22 -30.06 19.36
CA SER A 16 18.03 -29.70 17.95
C SER A 16 19.01 -30.42 17.01
N LYS A 17 19.75 -31.42 17.51
CA LYS A 17 20.80 -32.13 16.77
C LYS A 17 20.27 -32.67 15.45
N GLY A 18 21.04 -32.45 14.38
CA GLY A 18 20.67 -32.87 13.01
C GLY A 18 19.83 -31.86 12.24
N THR A 19 19.46 -30.73 12.85
CA THR A 19 18.75 -29.64 12.17
C THR A 19 19.66 -28.42 11.95
N VAL A 20 19.32 -27.56 10.98
CA VAL A 20 19.99 -26.26 10.76
C VAL A 20 20.01 -25.43 12.06
N LYS A 21 18.97 -25.57 12.91
CA LYS A 21 18.84 -24.87 14.19
C LYS A 21 19.99 -25.20 15.16
N ALA A 22 20.48 -26.44 15.21
CA ALA A 22 21.62 -26.80 16.06
C ALA A 22 22.92 -26.15 15.58
N ILE A 23 23.15 -26.14 14.27
CA ILE A 23 24.35 -25.57 13.65
C ILE A 23 24.35 -24.05 13.84
N ARG A 24 23.20 -23.41 13.62
CA ARG A 24 22.99 -21.98 13.87
C ARG A 24 23.28 -21.59 15.32
N ASN A 25 22.69 -22.30 16.28
CA ASN A 25 22.92 -22.04 17.70
C ASN A 25 24.39 -22.22 18.10
N LEU A 26 25.09 -23.17 17.49
CA LEU A 26 26.52 -23.35 17.70
C LEU A 26 27.32 -22.16 17.16
N LEU A 27 27.05 -21.70 15.94
CA LEU A 27 27.74 -20.54 15.34
C LEU A 27 27.49 -19.24 16.11
N ARG A 28 26.27 -19.02 16.61
CA ARG A 28 25.97 -17.91 17.52
C ARG A 28 26.81 -17.98 18.80
N CYS A 29 27.14 -19.16 19.31
CA CYS A 29 28.04 -19.29 20.46
C CYS A 29 29.48 -18.89 20.14
N TYR A 30 29.89 -18.93 18.86
CA TYR A 30 31.15 -18.39 18.37
C TYR A 30 31.11 -16.87 18.13
N GLY A 31 29.96 -16.23 18.35
CA GLY A 31 29.78 -14.79 18.14
C GLY A 31 29.65 -14.42 16.66
N VAL A 32 29.31 -15.38 15.80
CA VAL A 32 29.07 -15.09 14.39
C VAL A 32 27.58 -15.11 14.11
N ASP A 33 27.14 -14.06 13.41
CA ASP A 33 25.74 -13.85 13.09
C ASP A 33 25.32 -14.67 11.85
N ASP A 34 24.02 -14.89 11.72
CA ASP A 34 23.44 -15.71 10.67
C ASP A 34 23.57 -15.07 9.28
N ASP A 35 23.95 -13.79 9.20
CA ASP A 35 24.13 -13.06 7.95
C ASP A 35 25.50 -13.37 7.28
N LEU A 36 26.43 -13.99 8.01
CA LEU A 36 27.77 -14.34 7.51
C LEU A 36 27.83 -15.71 6.81
N PHE A 37 26.80 -16.54 6.95
CA PHE A 37 26.78 -17.89 6.39
C PHE A 37 25.37 -18.29 5.94
N ASN A 38 25.28 -18.88 4.74
CA ASN A 38 24.04 -19.48 4.25
C ASN A 38 24.17 -21.01 4.23
N PHE A 39 23.20 -21.72 4.79
CA PHE A 39 23.16 -23.18 4.83
C PHE A 39 22.22 -23.71 3.74
N ASN A 40 22.79 -24.22 2.65
CA ASN A 40 22.02 -24.96 1.66
C ASN A 40 21.91 -26.42 2.09
N VAL A 41 20.80 -26.80 2.71
CA VAL A 41 20.52 -28.19 3.07
C VAL A 41 19.74 -28.84 1.94
N TYR A 42 20.38 -29.81 1.27
CA TYR A 42 19.73 -30.60 0.24
C TYR A 42 19.20 -31.89 0.87
N ALA A 43 17.87 -31.98 1.00
CA ALA A 43 17.24 -33.22 1.40
C ALA A 43 17.12 -34.15 0.18
N ASN A 44 17.55 -35.41 0.33
CA ASN A 44 17.36 -36.42 -0.71
C ASN A 44 16.02 -37.12 -0.49
N ASN A 45 15.10 -37.01 -1.45
CA ASN A 45 13.80 -37.70 -1.46
C ASN A 45 12.89 -37.40 -0.25
N ALA A 46 13.00 -36.20 0.34
CA ALA A 46 12.14 -35.76 1.43
C ALA A 46 10.99 -34.90 0.90
N GLU A 47 9.78 -35.17 1.39
CA GLU A 47 8.66 -34.25 1.25
C GLU A 47 8.89 -33.07 2.22
N TYR A 48 8.93 -31.86 1.67
CA TYR A 48 9.05 -30.64 2.45
C TYR A 48 7.77 -29.83 2.31
N ALA A 49 7.08 -29.60 3.42
CA ALA A 49 5.97 -28.66 3.44
C ALA A 49 6.56 -27.25 3.33
N LEU A 50 6.19 -26.52 2.29
CA LEU A 50 6.49 -25.09 2.20
C LEU A 50 5.72 -24.39 3.32
N GLN A 51 6.46 -23.90 4.32
CA GLN A 51 5.91 -23.12 5.42
C GLN A 51 6.44 -21.70 5.31
N ASP A 52 5.58 -20.77 5.72
CA ASP A 52 5.90 -19.36 5.82
C ASP A 52 6.80 -19.12 7.04
N ASP A 53 8.11 -19.20 6.82
CA ASP A 53 9.13 -18.92 7.83
C ASP A 53 9.61 -17.46 7.73
N PHE A 54 9.46 -16.71 8.81
CA PHE A 54 9.88 -15.30 8.87
C PHE A 54 11.13 -15.12 9.74
N LYS A 55 12.00 -14.18 9.35
CA LYS A 55 13.13 -13.73 10.15
C LYS A 55 13.02 -12.22 10.33
N ASN A 56 13.03 -11.76 11.57
CA ASN A 56 13.06 -10.33 11.85
C ASN A 56 14.45 -9.78 11.49
N SER A 57 14.47 -8.72 10.70
CA SER A 57 15.66 -7.97 10.33
C SER A 57 15.37 -6.48 10.45
N SER A 58 16.42 -5.69 10.67
CA SER A 58 16.31 -4.22 10.64
C SER A 58 16.80 -3.74 9.30
N ILE A 59 15.92 -3.11 8.54
CA ILE A 59 16.27 -2.47 7.27
C ILE A 59 16.16 -0.96 7.39
N LYS A 60 17.01 -0.23 6.68
CA LYS A 60 16.79 1.19 6.44
C LYS A 60 15.84 1.31 5.26
N TYR A 61 14.82 2.14 5.42
CA TYR A 61 13.84 2.39 4.38
C TYR A 61 13.65 3.89 4.25
N ASP A 62 13.71 4.39 3.02
CA ASP A 62 13.58 5.82 2.75
C ASP A 62 12.10 6.20 2.75
N SER A 63 11.78 7.28 3.48
CA SER A 63 10.43 7.79 3.60
C SER A 63 10.40 9.23 3.11
N LEU A 64 9.33 9.60 2.42
CA LEU A 64 9.05 11.00 2.13
C LEU A 64 8.45 11.68 3.36
N ASP A 65 9.11 12.75 3.82
CA ASP A 65 8.65 13.50 4.99
C ASP A 65 7.60 14.55 4.58
N LEU A 66 6.33 14.26 4.91
CA LEU A 66 5.18 15.16 4.69
C LEU A 66 4.67 15.71 6.02
N THR A 67 5.56 15.85 7.00
CA THR A 67 5.27 16.48 8.29
C THR A 67 5.69 17.94 8.28
N PRO A 68 5.08 18.79 9.13
CA PRO A 68 5.48 20.19 9.21
C PRO A 68 6.74 20.41 10.07
N PHE A 69 7.42 19.34 10.50
CA PHE A 69 8.48 19.42 11.52
C PHE A 69 9.81 19.90 10.98
N ALA A 70 10.11 19.59 9.72
CA ALA A 70 11.28 20.11 9.03
C ALA A 70 10.97 21.47 8.39
N ASP A 71 9.88 21.53 7.64
CA ASP A 71 9.33 22.74 7.05
C ASP A 71 7.81 22.66 7.06
N ALA A 72 7.12 23.77 7.32
CA ALA A 72 5.67 23.83 7.30
C ALA A 72 5.10 23.52 5.89
N GLU A 73 5.83 23.89 4.83
CA GLU A 73 5.42 23.68 3.44
C GLU A 73 5.39 22.19 3.05
N ASN A 74 6.17 21.33 3.71
CA ASN A 74 6.16 19.88 3.47
C ASN A 74 4.77 19.26 3.72
N SER A 75 4.00 19.82 4.66
CA SER A 75 2.63 19.39 4.94
C SER A 75 1.63 19.71 3.82
N GLU A 76 2.05 20.50 2.82
CA GLU A 76 1.28 20.84 1.61
C GLU A 76 1.74 20.05 0.38
N GLY A 77 2.76 19.21 0.52
CA GLY A 77 3.28 18.37 -0.56
C GLY A 77 2.25 17.34 -1.02
N VAL A 78 2.16 17.13 -2.33
CA VAL A 78 1.30 16.13 -2.95
C VAL A 78 2.09 15.42 -4.05
N ILE A 79 1.98 14.10 -4.09
CA ILE A 79 2.55 13.23 -5.12
C ILE A 79 1.37 12.66 -5.88
N PHE A 80 1.43 12.68 -7.21
CA PHE A 80 0.34 12.23 -8.06
C PHE A 80 0.87 11.71 -9.41
N ASN A 81 0.08 10.89 -10.10
CA ASN A 81 0.43 10.42 -11.43
C ASN A 81 0.46 11.58 -12.44
N PHE A 82 1.55 11.68 -13.20
CA PHE A 82 1.72 12.66 -14.25
C PHE A 82 2.56 12.09 -15.40
N LEU A 83 2.34 12.61 -16.61
CA LEU A 83 3.09 12.20 -17.79
C LEU A 83 4.51 12.78 -17.75
N GLU A 84 5.52 11.91 -17.85
CA GLU A 84 6.90 12.35 -18.02
C GLU A 84 7.14 12.90 -19.43
N SER A 85 7.48 14.19 -19.53
CA SER A 85 7.76 14.86 -20.80
C SER A 85 8.90 14.18 -21.56
N GLY A 86 8.62 13.72 -22.78
CA GLY A 86 9.61 13.08 -23.65
C GLY A 86 9.74 11.57 -23.46
N ASN A 87 8.96 10.98 -22.55
CA ASN A 87 8.85 9.53 -22.40
C ASN A 87 7.54 9.02 -23.00
N SER A 88 7.61 8.40 -24.18
CA SER A 88 6.44 7.81 -24.85
C SER A 88 5.84 6.61 -24.12
N ASN A 89 6.51 6.11 -23.08
CA ASN A 89 6.08 4.96 -22.30
C ASN A 89 5.49 5.36 -20.95
N SER A 90 5.34 6.67 -20.67
CA SER A 90 4.71 7.17 -19.46
C SER A 90 3.20 7.33 -19.69
N SER A 91 2.39 6.98 -18.68
CA SER A 91 0.94 7.24 -18.66
C SER A 91 0.59 8.21 -17.53
N PRO A 92 -0.24 9.24 -17.79
CA PRO A 92 -0.65 10.22 -16.77
C PRO A 92 -1.67 9.70 -15.74
N TYR A 93 -2.25 8.52 -15.97
CA TYR A 93 -3.28 7.91 -15.12
C TYR A 93 -3.35 6.38 -15.32
N ILE A 94 -4.04 5.70 -14.40
CA ILE A 94 -4.40 4.29 -14.50
C ILE A 94 -5.74 4.21 -15.24
N SER A 95 -5.77 3.53 -16.40
CA SER A 95 -7.00 3.51 -17.22
C SER A 95 -8.15 2.77 -16.52
N GLY A 96 -9.38 3.22 -16.75
CA GLY A 96 -10.58 2.50 -16.34
C GLY A 96 -10.77 1.19 -17.11
N SER A 97 -11.56 0.28 -16.54
CA SER A 97 -11.94 -0.97 -17.18
C SER A 97 -13.32 -0.85 -17.82
N THR A 98 -13.46 -1.40 -19.04
CA THR A 98 -14.78 -1.63 -19.65
C THR A 98 -15.51 -2.84 -19.07
N ASP A 99 -14.82 -3.63 -18.25
CA ASP A 99 -15.35 -4.81 -17.59
C ASP A 99 -15.60 -4.49 -16.11
N ASP A 100 -16.86 -4.64 -15.71
CA ASP A 100 -17.41 -4.38 -14.38
C ASP A 100 -16.83 -5.28 -13.27
N TYR A 101 -16.25 -6.43 -13.62
CA TYR A 101 -15.72 -7.43 -12.68
C TYR A 101 -14.26 -7.16 -12.27
N VAL A 102 -13.57 -6.20 -12.89
CA VAL A 102 -12.21 -5.82 -12.49
C VAL A 102 -12.29 -5.08 -11.17
N ALA A 103 -11.69 -5.64 -10.13
CA ALA A 103 -11.58 -4.98 -8.84
C ALA A 103 -10.41 -3.98 -8.84
N PHE A 104 -10.39 -3.09 -7.86
CA PHE A 104 -9.33 -2.12 -7.69
C PHE A 104 -8.93 -2.01 -6.22
N THR A 105 -7.63 -2.06 -5.95
CA THR A 105 -7.07 -1.88 -4.62
C THR A 105 -6.01 -0.80 -4.63
N VAL A 106 -6.10 0.16 -3.71
CA VAL A 106 -5.03 1.13 -3.45
C VAL A 106 -4.59 0.99 -2.01
N GLU A 107 -3.29 0.91 -1.78
CA GLU A 107 -2.69 0.80 -0.45
C GLU A 107 -1.52 1.78 -0.29
N ALA A 108 -1.32 2.25 0.93
CA ALA A 108 -0.18 3.08 1.29
C ALA A 108 0.33 2.69 2.67
N ASN A 109 1.65 2.64 2.80
CA ASN A 109 2.29 2.53 4.10
C ASN A 109 2.76 3.91 4.56
N ALA A 110 2.40 4.28 5.78
CA ALA A 110 2.75 5.55 6.38
C ALA A 110 3.19 5.37 7.83
N VAL A 111 4.17 6.18 8.25
CA VAL A 111 4.52 6.34 9.66
C VAL A 111 3.91 7.63 10.15
N PHE A 112 3.20 7.58 11.28
CA PHE A 112 2.63 8.74 11.95
C PHE A 112 3.57 9.16 13.08
N PRO A 113 4.38 10.21 12.87
CA PRO A 113 5.45 10.55 13.80
C PRO A 113 4.94 11.28 15.03
N LYS A 114 5.68 11.12 16.13
CA LYS A 114 5.47 11.91 17.34
C LYS A 114 5.82 13.37 17.09
N THR A 115 4.97 14.29 17.53
CA THR A 115 5.29 15.72 17.52
C THR A 115 6.57 15.99 18.34
N PRO A 116 7.60 16.60 17.74
CA PRO A 116 8.82 16.94 18.46
C PRO A 116 8.53 17.91 19.61
N PRO A 117 9.16 17.76 20.80
CA PRO A 117 8.93 18.67 21.93
C PRO A 117 9.28 20.14 21.65
N THR A 118 10.14 20.38 20.66
CA THR A 118 10.62 21.71 20.27
C THR A 118 9.79 22.33 19.14
N TYR A 119 8.84 21.58 18.56
CA TYR A 119 8.03 22.07 17.45
C TYR A 119 7.03 23.13 17.95
N GLN A 120 7.00 24.28 17.28
CA GLN A 120 5.99 25.30 17.50
C GLN A 120 4.91 25.16 16.43
N ASP A 121 3.68 24.87 16.86
CA ASP A 121 2.56 24.60 15.96
C ASP A 121 1.99 25.90 15.38
N SER A 122 2.68 26.46 14.39
CA SER A 122 2.27 27.69 13.71
C SER A 122 1.12 27.49 12.71
N ILE A 123 0.90 26.26 12.27
CA ILE A 123 -0.08 25.90 11.23
C ILE A 123 -1.29 25.11 11.76
N ASN A 124 -1.40 24.96 13.08
CA ASN A 124 -2.51 24.26 13.75
C ASN A 124 -2.69 22.81 13.24
N LEU A 125 -1.61 22.02 13.25
CA LEU A 125 -1.64 20.63 12.80
C LEU A 125 -1.38 19.60 13.91
N THR A 126 -1.05 20.06 15.12
CA THR A 126 -0.69 19.17 16.24
C THR A 126 -1.41 19.48 17.55
N SER A 127 -1.81 20.73 17.76
CA SER A 127 -2.36 21.31 18.97
C SER A 127 -3.85 21.69 18.94
N PRO A 128 -4.58 21.72 17.81
CA PRO A 128 -6.04 21.82 17.84
C PRO A 128 -6.68 20.57 18.44
N ALA A 129 -7.88 20.74 18.99
CA ALA A 129 -8.67 19.63 19.55
C ALA A 129 -8.90 18.52 18.51
N ILE A 130 -9.22 18.90 17.27
CA ILE A 130 -9.40 17.95 16.16
C ILE A 130 -8.61 18.43 14.95
N VAL A 131 -7.78 17.56 14.39
CA VAL A 131 -7.00 17.80 13.17
C VAL A 131 -7.26 16.70 12.17
N THR A 132 -7.70 17.07 10.96
CA THR A 132 -7.85 16.13 9.84
C THR A 132 -6.65 16.27 8.91
N ALA A 133 -5.86 15.21 8.81
CA ALA A 133 -4.74 15.10 7.88
C ALA A 133 -5.10 14.18 6.71
N SER A 134 -4.72 14.56 5.49
CA SER A 134 -4.82 13.69 4.31
C SER A 134 -3.65 12.70 4.29
N VAL A 135 -3.95 11.47 3.85
CA VAL A 135 -2.96 10.40 3.70
C VAL A 135 -2.76 10.12 2.21
N PHE A 136 -3.77 9.58 1.54
CA PHE A 136 -3.75 9.31 0.11
C PHE A 136 -5.17 9.18 -0.42
N GLY A 137 -5.29 9.12 -1.73
CA GLY A 137 -6.57 8.92 -2.37
C GLY A 137 -6.48 8.70 -3.87
N VAL A 138 -7.64 8.64 -4.47
CA VAL A 138 -7.85 8.48 -5.90
C VAL A 138 -8.86 9.53 -6.35
N ARG A 139 -8.62 10.12 -7.51
CA ARG A 139 -9.53 11.03 -8.20
C ARG A 139 -9.74 10.57 -9.63
N GLU A 140 -10.88 10.92 -10.21
CA GLU A 140 -11.09 10.73 -11.65
C GLU A 140 -10.11 11.58 -12.46
N ALA A 141 -9.39 10.92 -13.35
CA ALA A 141 -8.52 11.56 -14.31
C ALA A 141 -9.31 11.90 -15.58
N ASN A 142 -9.01 13.05 -16.17
CA ASN A 142 -9.39 13.29 -17.55
C ASN A 142 -8.36 12.59 -18.47
N PHE A 143 -8.75 12.24 -19.70
CA PHE A 143 -7.90 11.67 -20.77
C PHE A 143 -6.75 12.60 -21.24
N THR A 144 -6.31 13.52 -20.40
CA THR A 144 -5.26 14.52 -20.65
C THR A 144 -4.35 14.61 -19.43
N ASP A 145 -3.18 15.21 -19.61
CA ASP A 145 -2.23 15.47 -18.51
C ASP A 145 -2.72 16.54 -17.52
N GLN A 146 -3.99 16.96 -17.59
CA GLN A 146 -4.54 17.97 -16.70
C GLN A 146 -4.88 17.39 -15.34
N THR A 147 -4.60 18.16 -14.29
CA THR A 147 -4.88 17.81 -12.90
C THR A 147 -6.31 18.14 -12.45
N THR A 148 -7.07 18.82 -13.32
CA THR A 148 -8.49 19.15 -13.10
C THR A 148 -9.32 17.88 -12.95
N VAL A 149 -10.09 17.81 -11.86
CA VAL A 149 -11.01 16.71 -11.58
C VAL A 149 -12.35 16.99 -12.27
N ILE A 150 -12.91 15.97 -12.91
CA ILE A 150 -14.22 16.05 -13.58
C ILE A 150 -15.33 16.05 -12.52
N ALA A 151 -16.40 16.81 -12.76
CA ALA A 151 -17.59 16.78 -11.92
C ALA A 151 -18.76 16.15 -12.70
N PRO A 152 -19.43 15.11 -12.18
CA PRO A 152 -19.14 14.41 -10.93
C PRO A 152 -17.84 13.59 -11.01
N ASP A 153 -17.14 13.46 -9.88
CA ASP A 153 -15.92 12.64 -9.74
C ASP A 153 -16.34 11.22 -9.39
N ALA A 154 -16.31 10.29 -10.36
CA ALA A 154 -16.76 8.92 -10.18
C ALA A 154 -15.73 8.02 -9.49
N ALA A 155 -14.45 8.43 -9.42
CA ALA A 155 -13.36 7.65 -8.85
C ALA A 155 -12.86 8.16 -7.48
N ASP A 156 -13.57 9.10 -6.85
CA ASP A 156 -13.15 9.71 -5.59
C ASP A 156 -13.09 8.70 -4.44
N ILE A 157 -11.88 8.50 -3.93
CA ILE A 157 -11.64 7.87 -2.63
C ILE A 157 -10.60 8.72 -1.93
N SER A 158 -10.95 9.30 -0.78
CA SER A 158 -10.07 10.14 0.02
C SER A 158 -9.87 9.53 1.41
N ILE A 159 -8.65 9.16 1.74
CA ILE A 159 -8.29 8.56 3.04
C ILE A 159 -7.61 9.60 3.92
N ARG A 160 -8.13 9.76 5.13
CA ARG A 160 -7.75 10.79 6.08
C ARG A 160 -7.49 10.20 7.46
N ALA A 161 -6.55 10.79 8.19
CA ALA A 161 -6.31 10.54 9.60
C ALA A 161 -6.88 11.72 10.40
N VAL A 162 -7.84 11.46 11.27
CA VAL A 162 -8.45 12.47 12.15
C VAL A 162 -7.89 12.27 13.55
N LYS A 163 -6.99 13.17 13.96
CA LYS A 163 -6.43 13.24 15.30
C LYS A 163 -7.38 14.01 16.21
N ASP A 164 -7.62 13.46 17.39
CA ASP A 164 -8.47 14.01 18.46
C ASP A 164 -7.69 13.84 19.79
N ASP A 165 -6.98 14.89 20.18
CA ASP A 165 -5.99 14.91 21.27
C ASP A 165 -4.97 13.76 21.21
N ASN A 166 -5.13 12.73 22.08
CA ASN A 166 -4.25 11.57 22.20
C ASN A 166 -4.69 10.37 21.36
N THR A 167 -5.83 10.48 20.69
CA THR A 167 -6.38 9.43 19.84
C THR A 167 -6.39 9.85 18.39
N ALA A 168 -6.40 8.89 17.47
CA ALA A 168 -6.70 9.16 16.08
C ALA A 168 -7.59 8.07 15.51
N LYS A 169 -8.44 8.46 14.56
CA LYS A 169 -9.23 7.53 13.74
C LYS A 169 -8.87 7.70 12.27
N PHE A 170 -9.09 6.66 11.50
CA PHE A 170 -8.96 6.69 10.05
C PHE A 170 -10.33 6.80 9.41
N GLN A 171 -10.43 7.65 8.39
CA GLN A 171 -11.67 7.93 7.68
C GLN A 171 -11.44 7.73 6.18
N LEU A 172 -12.36 6.99 5.54
CA LEU A 172 -12.49 6.96 4.09
C LEU A 172 -13.74 7.75 3.72
N SER A 173 -13.58 8.73 2.84
CA SER A 173 -14.65 9.53 2.26
C SER A 173 -14.67 9.34 0.75
N SER A 174 -15.85 9.26 0.15
CA SER A 174 -16.03 9.19 -1.30
C SER A 174 -17.18 10.09 -1.74
N SER A 175 -17.06 10.68 -2.93
CA SER A 175 -18.14 11.42 -3.62
C SER A 175 -19.39 10.55 -3.86
N MET A 176 -19.24 9.22 -3.88
CA MET A 176 -20.31 8.23 -4.03
C MET A 176 -21.21 8.09 -2.80
N GLY A 177 -21.09 8.98 -1.81
CA GLY A 177 -21.90 8.97 -0.59
C GLY A 177 -21.42 7.98 0.48
N VAL A 178 -20.20 7.46 0.36
CA VAL A 178 -19.60 6.57 1.35
C VAL A 178 -18.74 7.36 2.34
N LEU A 179 -19.02 7.17 3.63
CA LEU A 179 -18.19 7.63 4.74
C LEU A 179 -17.97 6.47 5.71
N LEU A 180 -16.74 5.96 5.77
CA LEU A 180 -16.34 4.91 6.70
C LEU A 180 -15.37 5.50 7.73
N GLU A 181 -15.62 5.26 9.01
CA GLU A 181 -14.77 5.75 10.09
C GLU A 181 -14.37 4.59 11.01
N SER A 182 -13.08 4.47 11.29
CA SER A 182 -12.57 3.49 12.25
C SER A 182 -12.91 3.90 13.67
N GLU A 183 -12.75 2.95 14.59
CA GLU A 183 -12.62 3.29 16.01
C GLU A 183 -11.40 4.21 16.24
N ARG A 184 -11.39 4.86 17.40
CA ARG A 184 -10.27 5.70 17.82
C ARG A 184 -9.17 4.82 18.40
N PHE A 185 -7.97 4.95 17.87
CA PHE A 185 -6.77 4.28 18.33
C PHE A 185 -5.91 5.25 19.16
N TYR A 186 -5.28 4.73 20.21
CA TYR A 186 -4.26 5.46 20.97
C TYR A 186 -2.91 5.38 20.25
N ASP A 187 -2.05 6.36 20.50
CA ASP A 187 -0.64 6.35 20.11
C ASP A 187 -0.38 6.20 18.60
N VAL A 188 -1.35 6.58 17.75
CA VAL A 188 -1.15 6.63 16.29
C VAL A 188 0.00 7.58 15.96
N TYR A 189 -0.03 8.80 16.50
CA TYR A 189 1.04 9.79 16.36
C TYR A 189 2.16 9.59 17.40
N ASP A 190 2.64 8.34 17.58
CA ASP A 190 3.82 8.02 18.41
C ASP A 190 4.88 7.22 17.65
N ASN A 191 5.17 7.64 16.41
CA ASN A 191 6.05 6.93 15.47
C ASN A 191 5.53 5.54 15.08
N SER A 192 4.22 5.37 15.09
CA SER A 192 3.59 4.10 14.73
C SER A 192 3.47 3.98 13.21
N ARG A 193 3.72 2.77 12.69
CA ARG A 193 3.54 2.45 11.27
C ARG A 193 2.15 1.87 11.03
N TRP A 194 1.47 2.40 10.03
CA TRP A 194 0.17 1.92 9.58
C TRP A 194 0.21 1.64 8.09
N SER A 195 -0.30 0.47 7.72
CA SER A 195 -0.65 0.13 6.36
C SER A 195 -2.14 0.34 6.18
N LEU A 196 -2.53 1.19 5.25
CA LEU A 196 -3.91 1.57 4.98
C LEU A 196 -4.25 1.17 3.56
N SER A 197 -5.44 0.61 3.34
CA SER A 197 -5.87 0.17 2.00
C SER A 197 -7.36 0.38 1.80
N ALA A 198 -7.73 0.73 0.57
CA ALA A 198 -9.10 0.77 0.09
C ALA A 198 -9.26 -0.18 -1.08
N ARG A 199 -10.28 -1.03 -1.03
CA ARG A 199 -10.60 -2.04 -2.03
C ARG A 199 -12.00 -1.82 -2.55
N VAL A 200 -12.18 -1.87 -3.85
CA VAL A 200 -13.50 -1.88 -4.50
C VAL A 200 -13.61 -3.13 -5.34
N LYS A 201 -14.67 -3.91 -5.13
CA LYS A 201 -14.96 -5.10 -5.95
C LYS A 201 -16.43 -5.21 -6.26
N TYR A 202 -16.75 -5.89 -7.36
CA TYR A 202 -18.10 -6.29 -7.65
C TYR A 202 -18.57 -7.32 -6.61
N ASP A 203 -19.76 -7.13 -6.04
CA ASP A 203 -20.29 -7.99 -4.96
C ASP A 203 -20.96 -9.24 -5.55
N LEU A 204 -20.19 -10.04 -6.27
CA LEU A 204 -20.65 -11.32 -6.80
C LEU A 204 -20.41 -12.44 -5.79
N ASP A 205 -21.48 -13.08 -5.36
CA ASP A 205 -21.40 -14.42 -4.78
C ASP A 205 -21.13 -15.39 -5.94
N SER A 206 -19.95 -16.03 -5.97
CA SER A 206 -19.45 -16.84 -7.11
C SER A 206 -20.37 -18.00 -7.51
N PHE A 207 -21.44 -18.26 -6.74
CA PHE A 207 -22.43 -19.31 -6.98
C PHE A 207 -23.88 -18.82 -6.95
N LYS A 208 -24.15 -17.51 -6.95
CA LYS A 208 -25.51 -16.97 -7.10
C LYS A 208 -25.60 -16.00 -8.27
N ASP A 209 -26.48 -16.31 -9.21
CA ASP A 209 -27.01 -15.36 -10.18
C ASP A 209 -27.86 -14.30 -9.43
N ILE A 210 -27.23 -13.22 -8.98
CA ILE A 210 -27.94 -12.01 -8.59
C ILE A 210 -27.77 -11.02 -9.72
N SER A 211 -28.71 -11.04 -10.67
CA SER A 211 -28.86 -9.95 -11.63
C SER A 211 -29.00 -8.63 -10.87
N GLY A 212 -28.04 -7.72 -11.02
CA GLY A 212 -28.05 -6.41 -10.36
C GLY A 212 -27.37 -6.36 -8.99
N ALA A 213 -26.43 -7.26 -8.69
CA ALA A 213 -25.55 -7.08 -7.54
C ALA A 213 -24.78 -5.76 -7.66
N GLY A 214 -24.59 -5.09 -6.52
CA GLY A 214 -23.85 -3.83 -6.44
C GLY A 214 -22.34 -4.06 -6.35
N TYR A 215 -21.66 -3.05 -5.84
CA TYR A 215 -20.24 -3.13 -5.52
C TYR A 215 -20.04 -3.05 -4.01
N LYS A 216 -18.88 -3.48 -3.54
CA LYS A 216 -18.48 -3.38 -2.15
C LYS A 216 -17.17 -2.60 -2.07
N ILE A 217 -17.15 -1.60 -1.20
CA ILE A 217 -15.93 -0.90 -0.81
C ILE A 217 -15.53 -1.37 0.58
N GLU A 218 -14.25 -1.69 0.73
CA GLU A 218 -13.65 -2.12 1.98
C GLU A 218 -12.48 -1.21 2.33
N PHE A 219 -12.43 -0.75 3.56
CA PHE A 219 -11.35 0.07 4.10
C PHE A 219 -10.67 -0.68 5.24
N ASN A 220 -9.40 -0.97 5.06
CA ASN A 220 -8.63 -1.79 5.99
C ASN A 220 -7.42 -1.00 6.48
N GLY A 221 -7.06 -1.22 7.74
CA GLY A 221 -5.82 -0.72 8.30
C GLY A 221 -5.19 -1.72 9.23
N TYR A 222 -3.86 -1.88 9.12
CA TYR A 222 -3.07 -2.79 9.94
C TYR A 222 -1.86 -2.07 10.53
N ASN A 223 -1.67 -2.25 11.84
CA ASN A 223 -0.50 -1.77 12.56
C ASN A 223 0.26 -2.97 13.12
N TYR A 224 1.49 -3.15 12.64
CA TYR A 224 2.41 -4.20 13.08
C TYR A 224 3.59 -3.59 13.82
N GLU A 225 3.84 -4.11 15.02
CA GLU A 225 5.11 -3.94 15.73
C GLU A 225 5.88 -5.26 15.59
N GLN A 226 6.92 -5.25 14.73
CA GLN A 226 7.65 -6.45 14.33
C GLN A 226 6.72 -7.52 13.71
N ASP A 227 6.50 -8.64 14.41
CA ASP A 227 5.65 -9.75 14.00
C ASP A 227 4.25 -9.70 14.63
N ILE A 228 4.01 -8.79 15.58
CA ILE A 228 2.76 -8.72 16.34
C ILE A 228 1.84 -7.67 15.74
N LEU A 229 0.64 -8.10 15.32
CA LEU A 229 -0.44 -7.20 14.95
C LEU A 229 -0.96 -6.50 16.23
N GLN A 230 -0.70 -5.21 16.36
CA GLN A 230 -1.11 -4.41 17.52
C GLN A 230 -2.57 -3.97 17.39
N ASN A 231 -2.88 -3.35 16.25
CA ASN A 231 -4.20 -2.81 15.95
C ASN A 231 -4.58 -3.13 14.51
N SER A 232 -5.86 -3.36 14.27
CA SER A 232 -6.40 -3.52 12.92
C SER A 232 -7.86 -3.10 12.86
N PHE A 233 -8.30 -2.68 11.68
CA PHE A 233 -9.72 -2.52 11.38
C PHE A 233 -10.02 -2.95 9.95
N THR A 234 -11.27 -3.36 9.74
CA THR A 234 -11.85 -3.62 8.43
C THR A 234 -13.27 -3.07 8.45
N LEU A 235 -13.52 -2.08 7.60
CA LEU A 235 -14.82 -1.43 7.45
C LEU A 235 -15.33 -1.69 6.04
N THR A 236 -16.65 -1.82 5.90
CA THR A 236 -17.23 -2.13 4.60
C THR A 236 -18.48 -1.30 4.36
N ALA A 237 -18.69 -0.89 3.13
CA ALA A 237 -19.92 -0.28 2.65
C ALA A 237 -20.33 -0.87 1.30
N SER A 238 -21.63 -0.87 1.03
CA SER A 238 -22.18 -1.25 -0.26
C SER A 238 -22.29 -0.02 -1.16
N LEU A 239 -21.96 -0.19 -2.42
CA LEU A 239 -22.08 0.78 -3.50
C LEU A 239 -23.15 0.31 -4.48
N GLY A 240 -23.91 1.25 -5.05
CA GLY A 240 -24.88 0.94 -6.09
C GLY A 240 -24.19 0.42 -7.36
N ALA A 241 -24.91 -0.36 -8.17
CA ALA A 241 -24.37 -0.89 -9.43
C ALA A 241 -23.90 0.21 -10.39
N VAL A 242 -24.62 1.35 -10.43
CA VAL A 242 -24.26 2.50 -11.29
C VAL A 242 -22.98 3.17 -10.81
N ASP A 243 -22.89 3.48 -9.52
CA ASP A 243 -21.74 4.19 -8.96
C ASP A 243 -20.48 3.33 -9.00
N GLY A 244 -20.60 2.03 -8.71
CA GLY A 244 -19.46 1.13 -8.77
C GLY A 244 -18.99 0.84 -10.21
N ALA A 245 -19.91 0.69 -11.17
CA ALA A 245 -19.52 0.57 -12.58
C ALA A 245 -18.86 1.86 -13.09
N ALA A 246 -19.35 3.02 -12.67
CA ALA A 246 -18.72 4.30 -12.96
C ALA A 246 -17.31 4.40 -12.32
N PHE A 247 -17.13 3.95 -11.09
CA PHE A 247 -15.82 3.89 -10.43
C PHE A 247 -14.84 2.99 -11.19
N ILE A 248 -15.27 1.79 -11.61
CA ILE A 248 -14.42 0.86 -12.37
C ILE A 248 -14.07 1.40 -13.76
N GLY A 249 -15.05 1.98 -14.46
CA GLY A 249 -14.89 2.56 -15.79
C GLY A 249 -14.14 3.90 -15.84
N ALA A 250 -14.07 4.64 -14.73
CA ALA A 250 -13.34 5.90 -14.66
C ALA A 250 -11.82 5.69 -14.64
N ASP A 251 -11.11 6.56 -15.36
CA ASP A 251 -9.66 6.66 -15.28
C ASP A 251 -9.24 7.20 -13.90
N LYS A 252 -8.21 6.62 -13.31
CA LYS A 252 -7.84 6.84 -11.90
C LYS A 252 -6.50 7.56 -11.81
N ARG A 253 -6.50 8.67 -11.10
CA ARG A 253 -5.27 9.35 -10.65
C ARG A 253 -5.09 9.12 -9.17
N VAL A 254 -4.07 8.34 -8.82
CA VAL A 254 -3.66 8.16 -7.43
C VAL A 254 -2.92 9.43 -6.99
N TYR A 255 -3.18 9.85 -5.76
CA TYR A 255 -2.41 10.90 -5.10
C TYR A 255 -2.08 10.50 -3.66
N ALA A 256 -0.97 11.01 -3.14
CA ALA A 256 -0.59 10.82 -1.75
C ALA A 256 -0.06 12.13 -1.16
N GLY A 257 -0.24 12.30 0.15
CA GLY A 257 0.05 13.54 0.85
C GLY A 257 -1.16 14.45 0.98
N ALA A 258 -0.93 15.76 0.81
CA ALA A 258 -1.95 16.78 1.03
C ALA A 258 -3.08 16.66 0.00
N GLU A 259 -4.32 16.89 0.46
CA GLU A 259 -5.47 16.96 -0.40
C GLU A 259 -5.65 18.40 -0.88
N LYS A 260 -5.62 18.58 -2.20
CA LYS A 260 -5.81 19.88 -2.86
C LYS A 260 -6.98 19.80 -3.84
N GLN A 261 -7.66 20.92 -4.06
CA GLN A 261 -8.64 21.05 -5.14
C GLN A 261 -7.93 20.80 -6.47
N ASN A 262 -8.50 19.95 -7.33
CA ASN A 262 -7.89 19.60 -8.63
C ASN A 262 -6.44 19.10 -8.51
N ILE A 263 -6.10 18.37 -7.43
CA ILE A 263 -4.78 17.79 -7.12
C ILE A 263 -3.65 18.82 -6.90
N THR A 264 -3.64 19.97 -7.60
CA THR A 264 -2.58 20.99 -7.54
C THR A 264 -3.07 22.39 -7.16
N GLY A 265 -4.39 22.58 -7.02
CA GLY A 265 -5.01 23.86 -6.66
C GLY A 265 -4.92 24.18 -5.16
N SER A 266 -5.96 24.84 -4.65
CA SER A 266 -5.99 25.26 -3.25
C SER A 266 -6.00 24.08 -2.28
N LEU A 267 -5.28 24.22 -1.17
CA LEU A 267 -5.18 23.23 -0.11
C LEU A 267 -6.52 23.03 0.61
N THR A 268 -6.96 21.78 0.72
CA THR A 268 -8.15 21.36 1.47
C THR A 268 -7.75 20.75 2.82
N HIS A 269 -6.85 19.75 2.79
CA HIS A 269 -6.34 19.09 3.99
C HIS A 269 -4.82 18.88 3.88
N ARG A 270 -4.08 19.26 4.92
CA ARG A 270 -2.63 19.05 5.01
C ARG A 270 -2.30 17.58 5.26
N ALA A 271 -1.11 17.14 4.85
CA ALA A 271 -0.54 15.88 5.28
C ALA A 271 0.14 16.02 6.64
N ASN A 272 0.15 14.95 7.44
CA ASN A 272 0.94 14.87 8.66
C ASN A 272 1.40 13.43 8.88
N MET A 273 2.34 12.99 8.05
CA MET A 273 2.89 11.64 8.08
C MET A 273 4.22 11.58 7.35
N LYS A 274 4.96 10.49 7.55
CA LYS A 274 6.06 10.09 6.67
C LYS A 274 5.55 8.98 5.76
N LEU A 275 5.45 9.27 4.48
CA LEU A 275 4.96 8.33 3.48
C LEU A 275 6.09 7.39 3.07
N LEU A 276 5.81 6.08 3.05
CA LEU A 276 6.81 5.06 2.74
C LEU A 276 6.67 4.55 1.32
N ASN A 277 5.46 4.13 0.94
CA ASN A 277 5.15 3.68 -0.40
C ASN A 277 3.66 3.85 -0.69
N VAL A 278 3.32 3.79 -1.96
CA VAL A 278 1.94 3.74 -2.45
C VAL A 278 1.89 2.70 -3.57
N LEU A 279 0.94 1.79 -3.47
CA LEU A 279 0.72 0.73 -4.44
C LEU A 279 -0.74 0.80 -4.93
N ALA A 280 -0.95 0.57 -6.22
CA ALA A 280 -2.27 0.39 -6.79
C ALA A 280 -2.31 -0.88 -7.63
N TRP A 281 -3.38 -1.65 -7.46
CA TRP A 281 -3.61 -2.94 -8.08
C TRP A 281 -4.92 -2.90 -8.85
N ALA A 282 -4.89 -3.41 -10.07
CA ALA A 282 -6.07 -3.64 -10.91
C ALA A 282 -6.79 -4.96 -10.55
N ASP A 283 -6.76 -5.32 -9.27
CA ASP A 283 -7.41 -6.50 -8.73
C ASP A 283 -7.68 -6.33 -7.22
N TYR A 284 -8.44 -7.26 -6.65
CA TYR A 284 -8.74 -7.33 -5.22
C TYR A 284 -7.60 -8.03 -4.46
N LEU A 285 -6.98 -7.32 -3.52
CA LEU A 285 -6.04 -7.93 -2.58
C LEU A 285 -6.76 -8.64 -1.43
N GLU A 286 -6.34 -9.86 -1.14
CA GLU A 286 -6.82 -10.64 -0.01
C GLU A 286 -6.27 -10.11 1.32
N ASP A 287 -7.01 -10.33 2.41
CA ASP A 287 -6.61 -9.85 3.75
C ASP A 287 -5.24 -10.41 4.20
N GLU A 288 -4.90 -11.62 3.78
CA GLU A 288 -3.59 -12.24 4.07
C GLU A 288 -2.44 -11.51 3.35
N GLU A 289 -2.68 -11.05 2.12
CA GLU A 289 -1.70 -10.31 1.31
C GLU A 289 -1.47 -8.92 1.93
N LEU A 290 -2.55 -8.21 2.28
CA LEU A 290 -2.46 -6.91 2.95
C LEU A 290 -1.71 -7.00 4.28
N LYS A 291 -1.95 -8.06 5.07
CA LYS A 291 -1.20 -8.29 6.32
C LYS A 291 0.27 -8.57 6.06
N ALA A 292 0.61 -9.28 4.97
CA ALA A 292 1.99 -9.53 4.60
C ALA A 292 2.70 -8.22 4.19
N HIS A 293 2.07 -7.38 3.36
CA HIS A 293 2.57 -6.05 2.98
C HIS A 293 2.71 -5.11 4.19
N ALA A 294 1.74 -5.17 5.11
CA ALA A 294 1.78 -4.37 6.34
C ALA A 294 2.91 -4.83 7.28
N ARG A 295 3.20 -6.13 7.33
CA ARG A 295 4.29 -6.66 8.16
C ARG A 295 5.65 -6.31 7.56
N ASP A 296 5.87 -6.59 6.28
CA ASP A 296 7.11 -6.29 5.57
C ASP A 296 6.89 -5.25 4.47
N ILE A 297 7.47 -4.07 4.70
CA ILE A 297 7.42 -2.92 3.80
C ILE A 297 8.08 -3.14 2.43
N THR A 298 9.00 -4.10 2.33
CA THR A 298 9.65 -4.48 1.06
C THR A 298 8.86 -5.56 0.33
N SER A 299 7.91 -6.19 1.01
CA SER A 299 7.03 -7.18 0.41
C SER A 299 5.94 -6.46 -0.37
N PHE A 300 5.98 -6.64 -1.67
CA PHE A 300 4.88 -6.37 -2.58
C PHE A 300 4.71 -7.63 -3.43
N GLY A 301 3.50 -8.14 -3.52
CA GLY A 301 3.25 -9.36 -4.28
C GLY A 301 1.87 -9.92 -4.04
N ARG A 302 1.57 -10.98 -4.77
CA ARG A 302 0.32 -11.71 -4.64
C ARG A 302 0.60 -13.12 -4.17
N LYS A 303 -0.27 -13.64 -3.31
CA LYS A 303 -0.34 -15.05 -2.98
C LYS A 303 -0.67 -15.81 -4.26
N GLU A 304 0.08 -16.89 -4.49
CA GLU A 304 -0.05 -17.69 -5.72
C GLU A 304 0.11 -16.80 -6.97
N ALA A 305 1.22 -16.06 -7.05
CA ALA A 305 1.49 -15.07 -8.09
C ALA A 305 1.27 -15.57 -9.54
N TYR A 306 1.48 -16.87 -9.80
CA TYR A 306 1.30 -17.50 -11.11
C TYR A 306 -0.11 -18.03 -11.35
N ASP A 307 -1.05 -17.84 -10.44
CA ASP A 307 -2.42 -18.24 -10.71
C ASP A 307 -3.11 -17.19 -11.59
N ASN A 308 -4.10 -17.65 -12.36
CA ASN A 308 -4.89 -16.75 -13.19
C ASN A 308 -5.76 -15.86 -12.30
N THR A 309 -5.77 -14.56 -12.58
CA THR A 309 -6.55 -13.58 -11.81
C THR A 309 -8.05 -13.74 -12.07
N PHE A 310 -8.43 -13.84 -13.35
CA PHE A 310 -9.83 -13.90 -13.76
C PHE A 310 -10.21 -15.33 -14.15
N THR A 311 -10.91 -16.04 -13.26
CA THR A 311 -11.39 -17.41 -13.54
C THR A 311 -12.86 -17.46 -13.96
N PHE A 312 -13.60 -16.36 -13.76
CA PHE A 312 -15.04 -16.27 -14.05
C PHE A 312 -15.45 -14.89 -14.58
N SER A 313 -14.56 -14.23 -15.33
CA SER A 313 -14.89 -12.94 -15.95
C SER A 313 -15.15 -13.15 -17.44
N PRO A 314 -16.36 -12.89 -17.95
CA PRO A 314 -16.73 -13.18 -19.32
C PRO A 314 -15.85 -12.47 -20.36
N SER A 315 -15.18 -11.36 -20.02
CA SER A 315 -14.27 -10.65 -20.95
C SER A 315 -12.83 -11.15 -20.92
N PHE A 316 -12.44 -11.97 -19.92
CA PHE A 316 -11.06 -12.44 -19.73
C PHE A 316 -10.93 -13.97 -19.69
N ASP A 317 -12.02 -14.73 -19.84
CA ASP A 317 -12.02 -16.20 -19.78
C ASP A 317 -11.07 -16.88 -20.80
N GLU A 318 -10.71 -16.20 -21.89
CA GLU A 318 -9.79 -16.73 -22.92
C GLU A 318 -8.31 -16.32 -22.71
N ILE A 319 -8.01 -15.49 -21.71
CA ILE A 319 -6.68 -14.90 -21.50
C ILE A 319 -6.17 -15.24 -20.11
N TYR A 320 -4.95 -15.78 -20.05
CA TYR A 320 -4.26 -16.03 -18.79
C TYR A 320 -3.50 -14.77 -18.34
N ILE A 321 -3.93 -14.20 -17.22
CA ILE A 321 -3.35 -13.02 -16.58
C ILE A 321 -2.86 -13.42 -15.19
N PRO A 322 -1.54 -13.60 -14.99
CA PRO A 322 -1.01 -13.98 -13.69
C PRO A 322 -1.22 -12.84 -12.69
N LYS A 323 -1.53 -13.18 -11.43
CA LYS A 323 -1.81 -12.20 -10.36
C LYS A 323 -0.70 -11.17 -10.18
N PHE A 324 0.57 -11.52 -10.40
CA PHE A 324 1.67 -10.53 -10.26
C PHE A 324 1.62 -9.40 -11.29
N ASP A 325 1.06 -9.64 -12.48
CA ASP A 325 0.93 -8.62 -13.55
C ASP A 325 -0.28 -7.68 -13.31
N THR A 326 -0.95 -7.78 -12.15
CA THR A 326 -2.08 -6.91 -11.76
C THR A 326 -1.63 -5.62 -11.06
N LEU A 327 -0.35 -5.51 -10.71
CA LEU A 327 0.23 -4.30 -10.11
C LEU A 327 0.26 -3.17 -11.15
N ALA A 328 -0.55 -2.14 -10.93
CA ALA A 328 -0.66 -1.00 -11.84
C ALA A 328 0.26 0.17 -11.47
N LEU A 329 0.64 0.28 -10.20
CA LEU A 329 1.49 1.37 -9.72
C LEU A 329 2.28 0.96 -8.48
N ASN A 330 3.55 1.33 -8.43
CA ASN A 330 4.42 1.17 -7.27
C ASN A 330 5.35 2.38 -7.11
N TRP A 331 4.99 3.26 -6.17
CA TRP A 331 5.85 4.36 -5.76
C TRP A 331 6.68 3.99 -4.54
N GLY A 332 7.98 3.88 -4.77
CA GLY A 332 9.01 3.86 -3.73
C GLY A 332 9.89 5.11 -3.80
N PHE A 333 10.33 5.61 -2.65
CA PHE A 333 11.12 6.86 -2.57
C PHE A 333 12.64 6.64 -2.48
N ASN A 334 13.09 5.40 -2.60
CA ASN A 334 14.50 4.98 -2.46
C ASN A 334 15.46 5.51 -3.53
N ILE A 335 14.93 6.03 -4.64
CA ILE A 335 15.67 6.56 -5.78
C ILE A 335 15.50 8.07 -5.96
N VAL A 336 14.72 8.71 -5.08
CA VAL A 336 14.57 10.16 -5.05
C VAL A 336 15.83 10.76 -4.42
N THR A 337 16.46 11.70 -5.12
CA THR A 337 17.75 12.27 -4.69
C THR A 337 17.65 13.71 -4.23
N SER A 338 16.95 14.57 -4.98
CA SER A 338 16.69 15.96 -4.60
C SER A 338 15.48 16.53 -5.35
N SER A 339 14.87 17.57 -4.80
CA SER A 339 13.94 18.43 -5.53
C SER A 339 14.68 19.41 -6.44
N ASP A 340 13.97 19.96 -7.42
CA ASP A 340 14.44 21.06 -8.25
C ASP A 340 14.26 22.43 -7.55
N GLY A 341 14.52 23.52 -8.27
CA GLY A 341 14.40 24.88 -7.76
C GLY A 341 12.96 25.36 -7.52
N LEU A 342 11.95 24.59 -7.94
CA LEU A 342 10.53 24.83 -7.69
C LEU A 342 9.98 23.93 -6.57
N GLY A 343 10.81 23.05 -5.99
CA GLY A 343 10.40 22.09 -4.96
C GLY A 343 9.76 20.82 -5.54
N GLU A 344 9.84 20.61 -6.84
CA GLU A 344 9.28 19.44 -7.53
C GLU A 344 10.33 18.33 -7.63
N PHE A 345 9.87 17.07 -7.65
CA PHE A 345 10.72 15.91 -7.93
C PHE A 345 9.91 14.81 -8.60
N THR A 346 10.59 14.00 -9.40
CA THR A 346 9.97 12.86 -10.08
C THR A 346 10.22 11.57 -9.30
N VAL A 347 9.16 10.81 -9.06
CA VAL A 347 9.23 9.45 -8.55
C VAL A 347 8.94 8.52 -9.72
N PRO A 348 9.90 7.69 -10.16
CA PRO A 348 9.62 6.73 -11.20
C PRO A 348 8.76 5.60 -10.63
N ASP A 349 7.83 5.11 -11.44
CA ASP A 349 7.06 3.93 -11.11
C ASP A 349 7.95 2.68 -11.20
N LEU A 350 7.94 1.86 -10.15
CA LEU A 350 8.69 0.60 -10.06
C LEU A 350 7.88 -0.59 -10.59
N SER A 351 6.62 -0.39 -10.98
CA SER A 351 5.79 -1.44 -11.59
C SER A 351 6.37 -1.90 -12.93
N SER A 352 6.00 -3.11 -13.36
CA SER A 352 6.45 -3.70 -14.63
C SER A 352 5.68 -3.17 -15.85
N GLY A 353 4.76 -2.22 -15.66
CA GLY A 353 3.93 -1.62 -16.70
C GLY A 353 4.79 -0.96 -17.77
N SER A 354 4.82 -1.57 -18.95
CA SER A 354 5.49 -1.02 -20.13
C SER A 354 4.49 -0.90 -21.25
N ILE A 355 4.51 0.24 -21.96
CA ILE A 355 3.62 0.46 -23.11
C ILE A 355 3.76 -0.62 -24.20
N SER A 356 4.92 -1.30 -24.26
CA SER A 356 5.18 -2.43 -25.16
C SER A 356 4.38 -3.69 -24.80
N SER A 357 3.82 -3.75 -23.60
CA SER A 357 2.94 -4.82 -23.09
C SER A 357 1.45 -4.47 -23.20
N VAL A 358 1.08 -3.31 -23.78
CA VAL A 358 -0.31 -2.84 -23.94
C VAL A 358 -1.16 -3.76 -24.82
N SER A 359 -0.55 -4.67 -25.58
CA SER A 359 -1.24 -5.69 -26.36
C SER A 359 -1.28 -7.09 -25.72
N LYS A 360 -0.61 -7.29 -24.56
CA LYS A 360 -0.42 -8.62 -23.95
C LYS A 360 -1.73 -9.24 -23.45
N TYR A 361 -2.64 -8.43 -22.94
CA TYR A 361 -3.90 -8.81 -22.28
C TYR A 361 -5.11 -8.03 -22.81
N GLY A 362 -5.04 -7.52 -24.04
CA GLY A 362 -6.12 -6.74 -24.64
C GLY A 362 -6.42 -5.45 -23.87
N ASN A 363 -7.69 -5.23 -23.49
CA ASN A 363 -8.10 -4.01 -22.76
C ASN A 363 -7.50 -3.94 -21.35
N TYR A 364 -7.23 -5.08 -20.70
CA TYR A 364 -6.67 -5.11 -19.34
C TYR A 364 -5.27 -4.52 -19.29
N SER A 365 -4.48 -4.71 -20.35
CA SER A 365 -3.12 -4.16 -20.41
C SER A 365 -3.06 -2.63 -20.38
N LYS A 366 -4.16 -1.91 -20.64
CA LYS A 366 -4.21 -0.45 -20.51
C LYS A 366 -4.34 0.01 -19.06
N ILE A 367 -4.77 -0.89 -18.17
CA ILE A 367 -4.97 -0.61 -16.75
C ILE A 367 -3.64 -0.80 -16.01
N VAL A 368 -2.87 -1.82 -16.38
CA VAL A 368 -1.62 -2.21 -15.71
C VAL A 368 -0.34 -1.79 -16.46
N GLY A 369 -0.45 -1.06 -17.57
CA GLY A 369 0.65 -0.85 -18.53
C GLY A 369 0.78 0.54 -19.10
#